data_AF-A0A7V0JV82-F1
#
_entry.id   AF-A0A7V0JV82-F1
#
_cell.length_a   1.000
_cell.length_b   1.000
_cell.length_c   1.000
_cell.angle_alpha   90.00
_cell.angle_beta   90.00
_cell.angle_gamma   90.00
#
_symmetry.space_group_name_H-M   'P 1'
#
loop_
_entity.id
_entity.type
_entity.pdbx_description
1 polymer ?
#
loop_
_entity_poly.entity_id
_entity_poly.type
_entity_poly.pdbx_seq_one_letter_code
_entity_poly.pdbx_strand_id
1 'polypeptide(L)'
;MRKVSYILLFLALIPAVAGPQGMQQPLAQDAPGQALVGMLREVRLAMYFSALAILAPTIKDQHLYAQQVVNILEGSEGKHFMAHGQGKVMGLIPAVDRLQDTLPSLPEPRMRRALFILENIRAYLRFTLEEALATLGGKDLRVGADHMRKAFAFLYFVSSGEERPPLGGLRALLRYLHSPSP
;
A
#
# COMPACT_ATOMS: atom_id res chain seq x y z
N MET A 1 39.66 26.65 -36.38
CA MET A 1 38.92 27.63 -37.22
C MET A 1 37.51 27.10 -37.43
N ARG A 2 36.51 27.99 -37.31
CA ARG A 2 35.25 28.10 -38.10
C ARG A 2 34.66 26.81 -38.70
N LYS A 3 33.36 26.51 -38.72
CA LYS A 3 32.08 27.09 -38.26
C LYS A 3 31.02 26.28 -39.08
N VAL A 4 29.85 26.03 -38.50
CA VAL A 4 28.53 25.99 -39.18
C VAL A 4 28.08 24.67 -39.83
N SER A 5 27.13 24.04 -39.12
CA SER A 5 25.78 23.65 -39.52
C SER A 5 25.50 22.98 -40.87
N TYR A 6 25.02 21.73 -40.78
CA TYR A 6 23.86 21.28 -41.57
C TYR A 6 22.83 20.67 -40.62
N ILE A 7 21.87 21.52 -40.26
CA ILE A 7 20.60 21.20 -39.64
C ILE A 7 19.59 20.94 -40.78
N LEU A 8 18.59 20.10 -40.52
CA LEU A 8 17.33 19.91 -41.26
C LEU A 8 17.40 19.19 -42.61
N LEU A 9 17.12 17.87 -42.61
CA LEU A 9 16.09 17.30 -43.49
C LEU A 9 15.77 15.82 -43.13
N PHE A 10 15.00 15.56 -42.08
CA PHE A 10 14.26 14.30 -41.95
C PHE A 10 13.05 14.52 -41.03
N LEU A 11 12.12 15.36 -41.48
CA LEU A 11 10.84 15.58 -40.83
C LEU A 11 9.78 15.87 -41.91
N ALA A 12 9.31 14.82 -42.57
CA ALA A 12 8.06 14.83 -43.35
C ALA A 12 7.74 13.42 -43.86
N LEU A 13 7.12 12.60 -43.02
CA LEU A 13 6.24 11.51 -43.45
C LEU A 13 5.28 11.18 -42.31
N ILE A 14 4.40 12.15 -42.03
CA ILE A 14 3.16 11.93 -41.30
C ILE A 14 2.09 11.73 -42.38
N PRO A 15 1.55 10.52 -42.60
CA PRO A 15 0.24 10.41 -43.18
C PRO A 15 -0.78 10.71 -42.08
N ALA A 16 -1.43 11.87 -42.22
CA ALA A 16 -2.62 12.23 -41.49
C ALA A 16 -3.74 11.22 -41.83
N VAL A 17 -4.09 10.38 -40.85
CA VAL A 17 -5.38 9.68 -40.84
C VAL A 17 -6.16 10.24 -39.65
N ALA A 18 -6.88 11.33 -39.93
CA ALA A 18 -7.96 11.78 -39.08
C ALA A 18 -9.20 10.94 -39.42
N GLY A 19 -9.59 10.06 -38.50
CA GLY A 19 -10.87 9.36 -38.47
C GLY A 19 -11.26 9.13 -37.01
N PRO A 20 -12.45 9.55 -36.56
CA PRO A 20 -12.81 9.59 -35.15
C PRO A 20 -13.22 8.19 -34.70
N GLN A 21 -12.27 7.41 -34.22
CA GLN A 21 -12.57 6.26 -33.39
C GLN A 21 -12.09 6.60 -32.00
N GLY A 22 -13.06 6.89 -31.14
CA GLY A 22 -12.85 6.93 -29.71
C GLY A 22 -12.17 5.64 -29.31
N MET A 23 -10.87 5.73 -29.02
CA MET A 23 -10.24 4.83 -28.09
C MET A 23 -10.92 5.09 -26.74
N GLN A 24 -12.09 4.46 -26.57
CA GLN A 24 -12.52 4.01 -25.26
C GLN A 24 -11.34 3.22 -24.71
N GLN A 25 -10.54 3.85 -23.86
CA GLN A 25 -9.69 3.11 -22.94
C GLN A 25 -10.63 2.16 -22.18
N PRO A 26 -10.49 0.82 -22.27
CA PRO A 26 -11.08 -0.03 -21.27
C PRO A 26 -10.14 -0.01 -20.06
N LEU A 27 -10.04 1.14 -19.37
CA LEU A 27 -9.19 1.28 -18.16
C LEU A 27 -10.01 1.40 -16.86
N ALA A 28 -11.32 1.14 -16.91
CA ALA A 28 -12.19 1.29 -15.75
C ALA A 28 -12.59 -0.04 -15.06
N GLN A 29 -12.17 -1.21 -15.56
CA GLN A 29 -12.71 -2.49 -15.06
C GLN A 29 -11.95 -3.11 -13.87
N ASP A 30 -10.67 -2.74 -13.61
CA ASP A 30 -9.86 -3.34 -12.53
C ASP A 30 -9.41 -2.36 -11.43
N ALA A 31 -10.13 -1.25 -11.23
CA ALA A 31 -9.74 -0.22 -10.25
C ALA A 31 -9.55 -0.77 -8.81
N PRO A 32 -10.41 -1.66 -8.28
CA PRO A 32 -10.20 -2.26 -6.95
C PRO A 32 -9.00 -3.21 -6.90
N GLY A 33 -8.76 -3.95 -7.99
CA GLY A 33 -7.61 -4.86 -8.09
C GLY A 33 -6.28 -4.12 -8.10
N GLN A 34 -6.19 -3.04 -8.88
CA GLN A 34 -4.99 -2.19 -8.92
C GLN A 34 -4.73 -1.49 -7.57
N ALA A 35 -5.78 -1.00 -6.90
CA ALA A 35 -5.67 -0.42 -5.56
C ALA A 35 -5.09 -1.42 -4.55
N LEU A 36 -5.60 -2.66 -4.54
CA LEU A 36 -5.10 -3.73 -3.68
C LEU A 36 -3.63 -4.10 -3.96
N VAL A 37 -3.22 -4.12 -5.24
CA VAL A 37 -1.81 -4.34 -5.61
C VAL A 37 -0.92 -3.21 -5.12
N GLY A 38 -1.38 -1.96 -5.19
CA GLY A 38 -0.71 -0.80 -4.61
C GLY A 38 -0.53 -0.95 -3.10
N MET A 39 -1.61 -1.28 -2.37
CA MET A 39 -1.56 -1.53 -0.93
C MET A 39 -0.59 -2.66 -0.56
N LEU A 40 -0.53 -3.74 -1.35
CA LEU A 40 0.43 -4.83 -1.14
C LEU A 40 1.89 -4.38 -1.24
N ARG A 41 2.20 -3.40 -2.09
CA ARG A 41 3.56 -2.83 -2.20
C ARG A 41 3.89 -2.01 -0.95
N GLU A 42 2.96 -1.16 -0.51
CA GLU A 42 3.13 -0.35 0.71
C GLU A 42 3.25 -1.22 1.96
N VAL A 43 2.47 -2.30 2.08
CA VAL A 43 2.59 -3.26 3.19
C VAL A 43 3.97 -3.92 3.19
N ARG A 44 4.50 -4.31 2.03
CA ARG A 44 5.87 -4.87 1.94
C ARG A 44 6.93 -3.85 2.35
N LEU A 45 6.76 -2.59 1.97
CA LEU A 45 7.66 -1.52 2.38
C LEU A 45 7.61 -1.29 3.91
N ALA A 46 6.42 -1.28 4.50
CA ALA A 46 6.26 -1.21 5.95
C ALA A 46 6.87 -2.42 6.68
N MET A 47 6.74 -3.62 6.12
CA MET A 47 7.41 -4.83 6.65
C MET A 47 8.93 -4.69 6.60
N TYR A 48 9.47 -4.16 5.50
CA TYR A 48 10.90 -3.91 5.35
C TYR A 48 11.41 -2.93 6.42
N PHE A 49 10.74 -1.80 6.63
CA PHE A 49 11.10 -0.86 7.70
C PHE A 49 10.93 -1.46 9.09
N SER A 50 9.92 -2.29 9.31
CA SER A 50 9.77 -3.02 10.57
C SER A 50 10.96 -3.94 10.83
N ALA A 51 11.44 -4.67 9.82
CA ALA A 51 12.63 -5.51 9.93
C ALA A 51 13.90 -4.70 10.24
N LEU A 52 14.08 -3.53 9.59
CA LEU A 52 15.18 -2.63 9.90
C LEU A 52 15.11 -2.08 11.33
N ALA A 53 13.91 -1.75 11.82
CA ALA A 53 13.71 -1.27 13.20
C ALA A 53 14.03 -2.35 14.25
N ILE A 54 13.76 -3.62 13.95
CA ILE A 54 14.10 -4.76 14.82
C ILE A 54 15.62 -4.94 14.91
N LEU A 55 16.33 -4.72 13.81
CA LEU A 55 17.79 -4.90 13.68
C LEU A 55 18.59 -3.61 13.90
N ALA A 56 17.91 -2.52 14.28
CA ALA A 56 18.52 -1.21 14.42
C ALA A 56 19.63 -1.22 15.50
N PRO A 57 20.81 -0.63 15.21
CA PRO A 57 21.92 -0.61 16.16
C PRO A 57 21.74 0.43 17.26
N THR A 58 20.89 1.44 17.04
CA THR A 58 20.62 2.51 18.00
C THR A 58 19.12 2.79 18.12
N ILE A 59 18.72 3.40 19.24
CA ILE A 59 17.33 3.84 19.47
C ILE A 59 16.92 4.85 18.39
N LYS A 60 17.84 5.74 17.98
CA LYS A 60 17.57 6.75 16.96
C LYS A 60 17.24 6.10 15.61
N ASP A 61 17.99 5.08 15.21
CA ASP A 61 17.72 4.34 13.97
C ASP A 61 16.40 3.56 14.06
N GLN A 62 16.14 2.94 15.22
CA GLN A 62 14.89 2.23 15.47
C GLN A 62 13.69 3.18 15.35
N HIS A 63 13.78 4.36 15.97
CA HIS A 63 12.75 5.40 15.88
C HIS A 63 12.58 5.90 14.44
N LEU A 64 13.67 6.12 13.72
CA LEU A 64 13.61 6.52 12.31
C LEU A 64 12.81 5.52 11.47
N TYR A 65 13.11 4.22 11.61
CA TYR A 65 12.40 3.18 10.84
C TYR A 65 10.97 2.97 11.32
N ALA A 66 10.71 3.02 12.63
CA ALA A 66 9.35 2.97 13.17
C ALA A 66 8.50 4.15 12.66
N GLN A 67 9.07 5.35 12.57
CA GLN A 67 8.39 6.51 12.02
C GLN A 67 8.04 6.33 10.54
N GLN A 68 8.88 5.65 9.75
CA GLN A 68 8.52 5.33 8.36
C GLN A 68 7.31 4.38 8.28
N VAL A 69 7.20 3.42 9.20
CA VAL A 69 6.01 2.56 9.31
C VAL A 69 4.77 3.40 9.63
N VAL A 70 4.85 4.28 10.64
CA VAL A 70 3.75 5.21 10.98
C VAL A 70 3.33 6.05 9.77
N ASN A 71 4.30 6.61 9.05
CA ASN A 71 4.05 7.44 7.88
C ASN A 71 3.32 6.69 6.76
N ILE A 72 3.69 5.43 6.50
CA ILE A 72 3.01 4.57 5.51
C ILE A 72 1.59 4.24 5.95
N LEU A 73 1.38 4.00 7.24
CA LEU A 73 0.07 3.60 7.77
C LEU A 73 -0.93 4.75 7.77
N GLU A 74 -0.53 5.93 8.25
CA GLU A 74 -1.45 7.07 8.41
C GLU A 74 -1.49 7.99 7.18
N GLY A 75 -0.36 8.17 6.47
CA GLY A 75 -0.22 9.15 5.39
C GLY A 75 -0.27 10.60 5.88
N SER A 76 -0.30 11.56 4.97
CA SER A 76 -0.10 12.99 5.27
C SER A 76 -1.16 13.64 6.17
N GLU A 77 -2.34 13.03 6.29
CA GLU A 77 -3.43 13.48 7.16
C GLU A 77 -3.39 12.78 8.54
N GLY A 78 -2.38 11.95 8.77
CA GLY A 78 -2.16 11.22 10.00
C GLY A 78 -1.77 12.11 11.17
N LYS A 79 -2.26 11.79 12.36
CA LYS A 79 -1.94 12.52 13.60
C LYS A 79 -0.44 12.49 13.92
N HIS A 80 0.23 11.40 13.61
CA HIS A 80 1.62 11.14 13.95
C HIS A 80 2.53 11.15 12.71
N PHE A 81 2.01 11.58 11.56
CA PHE A 81 2.77 11.69 10.33
C PHE A 81 3.87 12.74 10.44
N MET A 82 5.09 12.36 10.04
CA MET A 82 6.25 13.26 9.99
C MET A 82 6.78 13.35 8.56
N ALA A 83 6.49 14.48 7.89
CA ALA A 83 6.85 14.71 6.49
C ALA A 83 8.37 14.76 6.28
N HIS A 84 8.84 14.02 5.27
CA HIS A 84 10.19 14.14 4.72
C HIS A 84 10.08 14.38 3.20
N GLY A 85 9.44 15.49 2.80
CA GLY A 85 9.24 15.86 1.40
C GLY A 85 7.97 16.67 1.13
N GLN A 86 7.77 17.08 -0.13
CA GLN A 86 6.56 17.77 -0.58
C GLN A 86 5.63 16.80 -1.30
N GLY A 87 4.41 16.65 -0.79
CA GLY A 87 3.35 15.88 -1.45
C GLY A 87 2.37 15.28 -0.45
N LYS A 88 1.08 15.31 -0.79
CA LYS A 88 0.02 14.63 -0.03
C LYS A 88 0.01 13.15 -0.40
N VAL A 89 0.28 12.28 0.56
CA VAL A 89 0.30 10.82 0.39
C VAL A 89 -0.83 10.20 1.22
N MET A 90 -1.60 9.30 0.62
CA MET A 90 -2.65 8.55 1.32
C MET A 90 -2.03 7.39 2.09
N GLY A 91 -2.33 7.27 3.39
CA GLY A 91 -1.89 6.14 4.20
C GLY A 91 -2.67 4.86 3.92
N LEU A 92 -2.12 3.72 4.32
CA LEU A 92 -2.78 2.42 4.19
C LEU A 92 -4.11 2.34 4.95
N ILE A 93 -4.20 2.89 6.16
CA ILE A 93 -5.43 2.86 6.96
C ILE A 93 -6.58 3.62 6.25
N PRO A 94 -6.43 4.91 5.89
CA PRO A 94 -7.49 5.60 5.16
C PRO A 94 -7.75 5.02 3.77
N ALA A 95 -6.75 4.40 3.12
CA ALA A 95 -6.96 3.73 1.84
C ALA A 95 -7.84 2.48 1.98
N VAL A 96 -7.65 1.67 3.03
CA VAL A 96 -8.51 0.52 3.35
C VAL A 96 -9.93 0.96 3.70
N ASP A 97 -10.09 2.08 4.42
CA ASP A 97 -11.40 2.63 4.74
C ASP A 97 -12.20 2.99 3.48
N ARG A 98 -11.54 3.60 2.49
CA ARG A 98 -12.17 3.91 1.19
C ARG A 98 -12.40 2.67 0.31
N LEU A 99 -11.66 1.60 0.54
CA LEU A 99 -11.78 0.40 -0.28
C LEU A 99 -13.17 -0.24 -0.14
N GLN A 100 -13.77 -0.16 1.05
CA GLN A 100 -15.14 -0.62 1.29
C GLN A 100 -16.16 0.01 0.33
N ASP A 101 -16.02 1.31 0.06
CA ASP A 101 -16.93 2.07 -0.82
C ASP A 101 -16.70 1.77 -2.32
N THR A 102 -15.58 1.13 -2.64
CA THR A 102 -15.17 0.82 -4.03
C THR A 102 -15.24 -0.66 -4.36
N LEU A 103 -15.63 -1.51 -3.39
CA LEU A 103 -15.85 -2.92 -3.65
C LEU A 103 -16.97 -3.10 -4.69
N PRO A 104 -16.80 -3.99 -5.67
CA PRO A 104 -17.88 -4.33 -6.58
C PRO A 104 -19.04 -4.95 -5.80
N SER A 105 -20.26 -4.80 -6.29
CA SER A 105 -21.40 -5.55 -5.75
C SER A 105 -21.17 -7.04 -5.98
N LEU A 106 -21.11 -7.80 -4.89
CA LEU A 106 -20.90 -9.24 -4.88
C LEU A 106 -22.17 -9.92 -4.37
N PRO A 107 -22.55 -11.10 -4.89
CA PRO A 107 -23.65 -11.86 -4.33
C PRO A 107 -23.32 -12.34 -2.91
N GLU A 108 -24.33 -12.46 -2.05
CA GLU A 108 -24.18 -13.14 -0.77
C GLU A 108 -23.89 -14.64 -0.98
N PRO A 109 -23.03 -15.30 -0.17
CA PRO A 109 -22.34 -14.80 1.03
C PRO A 109 -20.98 -14.12 0.77
N ARG A 110 -20.59 -13.88 -0.49
CA ARG A 110 -19.25 -13.36 -0.84
C ARG A 110 -19.04 -11.94 -0.35
N MET A 111 -20.06 -11.09 -0.41
CA MET A 111 -19.99 -9.72 0.11
C MET A 111 -19.67 -9.70 1.61
N ARG A 112 -20.43 -10.44 2.44
CA ARG A 112 -20.13 -10.59 3.88
C ARG A 112 -18.69 -11.05 4.14
N ARG A 113 -18.19 -12.00 3.35
CA ARG A 113 -16.81 -12.48 3.49
C ARG A 113 -15.77 -11.43 3.11
N ALA A 114 -15.99 -10.67 2.05
CA ALA A 114 -15.10 -9.58 1.63
C ALA A 114 -15.03 -8.48 2.70
N LEU A 115 -16.17 -8.10 3.27
CA LEU A 115 -16.25 -7.13 4.36
C LEU A 115 -15.53 -7.61 5.62
N PHE A 116 -15.73 -8.88 6.02
CA PHE A 116 -15.00 -9.48 7.14
C PHE A 116 -13.48 -9.45 6.94
N ILE A 117 -13.01 -9.73 5.71
CA ILE A 117 -11.58 -9.64 5.39
C ILE A 117 -11.07 -8.19 5.51
N LEU A 118 -11.83 -7.21 5.04
CA LEU A 118 -11.48 -5.78 5.17
C LEU A 118 -11.41 -5.35 6.63
N GLU A 119 -12.34 -5.79 7.47
CA GLU A 119 -12.33 -5.49 8.91
C GLU A 119 -11.08 -6.04 9.60
N ASN A 120 -10.68 -7.27 9.27
CA ASN A 120 -9.44 -7.85 9.82
C ASN A 120 -8.20 -7.10 9.34
N ILE A 121 -8.13 -6.74 8.05
CA ILE A 121 -7.04 -5.91 7.52
C ILE A 121 -6.95 -4.59 8.29
N ARG A 122 -8.09 -3.91 8.48
CA ARG A 122 -8.17 -2.65 9.23
C ARG A 122 -7.68 -2.83 10.66
N ALA A 123 -8.10 -3.90 11.35
CA ALA A 123 -7.69 -4.18 12.72
C ALA A 123 -6.16 -4.39 12.82
N TYR A 124 -5.59 -5.24 11.97
CA TYR A 124 -4.15 -5.50 11.98
C TYR A 124 -3.31 -4.27 11.62
N LEU A 125 -3.78 -3.42 10.69
CA LEU A 125 -3.10 -2.15 10.40
C LEU A 125 -3.11 -1.21 11.62
N ARG A 126 -4.20 -1.17 12.39
CA ARG A 126 -4.27 -0.39 13.64
C ARG A 126 -3.36 -0.94 14.72
N PHE A 127 -3.33 -2.26 14.92
CA PHE A 127 -2.37 -2.87 15.85
C PHE A 127 -0.92 -2.63 15.43
N THR A 128 -0.62 -2.66 14.12
CA THR A 128 0.70 -2.28 13.61
C THR A 128 1.06 -0.85 13.99
N LEU A 129 0.13 0.09 13.84
CA LEU A 129 0.33 1.49 14.19
C LEU A 129 0.59 1.65 15.69
N GLU A 130 -0.18 0.99 16.55
CA GLU A 130 -0.01 1.02 18.00
C GLU A 130 1.38 0.53 18.43
N GLU A 131 1.85 -0.58 17.86
CA GLU A 131 3.18 -1.13 18.15
C GLU A 131 4.32 -0.22 17.63
N ALA A 132 4.14 0.39 16.46
CA ALA A 132 5.11 1.36 15.95
C ALA A 132 5.19 2.63 16.82
N LEU A 133 4.04 3.13 17.30
CA LEU A 133 3.99 4.27 18.23
C LEU A 133 4.58 3.91 19.61
N ALA A 134 4.34 2.71 20.12
CA ALA A 134 4.97 2.22 21.34
C ALA A 134 6.50 2.19 21.23
N THR A 135 7.02 1.81 20.06
CA THR A 135 8.45 1.86 19.76
C THR A 135 9.00 3.29 19.82
N LEU A 136 8.30 4.25 19.20
CA LEU A 136 8.68 5.67 19.20
C LEU A 136 8.64 6.31 20.59
N GLY A 137 7.71 5.89 21.46
CA GLY A 137 7.64 6.34 22.85
C GLY A 137 8.66 5.68 23.79
N GLY A 138 9.27 4.58 23.37
CA GLY A 138 10.19 3.78 24.17
C GLY A 138 11.60 4.36 24.27
N LYS A 139 12.28 4.03 25.38
CA LYS A 139 13.70 4.36 25.63
C LYS A 139 14.63 3.15 25.65
N ASP A 140 14.09 1.95 25.47
CA ASP A 140 14.82 0.69 25.48
C ASP A 140 14.77 0.05 24.09
N LEU A 141 15.95 -0.16 23.50
CA LEU A 141 16.11 -0.68 22.14
C LEU A 141 15.52 -2.09 21.98
N ARG A 142 15.67 -2.94 23.00
CA ARG A 142 15.20 -4.33 22.97
C ARG A 142 13.69 -4.39 23.07
N VAL A 143 13.10 -3.60 23.96
CA VAL A 143 11.64 -3.48 24.07
C VAL A 143 11.04 -2.92 22.79
N GLY A 144 11.64 -1.89 22.20
CA GLY A 144 11.21 -1.38 20.89
C GLY A 144 11.33 -2.42 19.77
N ALA A 145 12.36 -3.27 19.79
CA ALA A 145 12.50 -4.35 18.82
C ALA A 145 11.39 -5.41 18.99
N ASP A 146 10.95 -5.69 20.22
CA ASP A 146 9.82 -6.60 20.48
C ASP A 146 8.49 -6.04 19.95
N HIS A 147 8.25 -4.74 20.13
CA HIS A 147 7.09 -4.06 19.53
C HIS A 147 7.14 -4.13 17.99
N MET A 148 8.28 -3.84 17.37
CA MET A 148 8.42 -3.90 15.91
C MET A 148 8.32 -5.33 15.34
N ARG A 149 8.68 -6.37 16.10
CA ARG A 149 8.40 -7.78 15.73
C ARG A 149 6.91 -8.05 15.65
N LYS A 150 6.11 -7.54 16.59
CA LYS A 150 4.64 -7.65 16.55
C LYS A 150 4.06 -6.88 15.36
N ALA A 151 4.53 -5.64 15.14
CA ALA A 151 4.16 -4.85 13.97
C ALA A 151 4.42 -5.61 12.65
N PHE A 152 5.60 -6.22 12.52
CA PHE A 152 5.93 -7.07 11.38
C PHE A 152 4.97 -8.25 11.22
N ALA A 153 4.64 -8.95 12.31
CA ALA A 153 3.72 -10.08 12.28
C ALA A 153 2.30 -9.65 11.84
N PHE A 154 1.79 -8.53 12.33
CA PHE A 154 0.49 -7.99 11.91
C PHE A 154 0.50 -7.60 10.43
N LEU A 155 1.55 -6.94 9.94
CA LEU A 155 1.70 -6.63 8.52
C LEU A 155 1.81 -7.89 7.64
N TYR A 156 2.46 -8.94 8.14
CA TYR A 156 2.48 -10.24 7.47
C TYR A 156 1.06 -10.79 7.30
N PHE A 157 0.23 -10.75 8.35
CA PHE A 157 -1.19 -11.15 8.25
C PHE A 157 -1.96 -10.27 7.25
N VAL A 158 -1.76 -8.95 7.26
CA VAL A 158 -2.35 -8.04 6.27
C VAL A 158 -1.95 -8.42 4.84
N SER A 159 -0.68 -8.79 4.60
CA SER A 159 -0.19 -9.20 3.27
C SER A 159 -0.67 -10.60 2.86
N SER A 160 -0.94 -11.46 3.85
CA SER A 160 -1.20 -12.88 3.64
C SER A 160 -2.50 -13.14 2.88
N GLY A 161 -2.69 -14.41 2.53
CA GLY A 161 -3.98 -14.92 2.10
C GLY A 161 -4.19 -16.32 2.63
N GLU A 162 -3.83 -16.56 3.90
CA GLU A 162 -4.03 -17.90 4.45
C GLU A 162 -5.50 -18.29 4.45
N GLU A 163 -5.73 -19.55 4.07
CA GLU A 163 -7.08 -20.04 3.81
C GLU A 163 -7.75 -20.60 5.07
N ARG A 164 -7.00 -20.92 6.16
CA ARG A 164 -7.57 -21.57 7.36
C ARG A 164 -6.79 -21.32 8.68
N PRO A 165 -7.47 -20.81 9.74
CA PRO A 165 -8.74 -20.09 9.67
C PRO A 165 -8.54 -18.82 8.82
N PRO A 166 -9.48 -18.43 7.95
CA PRO A 166 -9.26 -17.35 7.01
C PRO A 166 -9.38 -16.02 7.75
N LEU A 167 -8.31 -15.60 8.43
CA LEU A 167 -8.23 -14.25 8.98
C LEU A 167 -8.13 -13.20 7.85
N GLY A 168 -7.85 -13.64 6.63
CA GLY A 168 -7.96 -12.81 5.43
C GLY A 168 -6.62 -12.22 4.99
N GLY A 169 -6.62 -10.96 4.60
CA GLY A 169 -5.47 -10.25 4.04
C GLY A 169 -5.69 -9.81 2.59
N LEU A 170 -4.85 -8.88 2.13
CA LEU A 170 -4.96 -8.23 0.83
C LEU A 170 -4.89 -9.24 -0.33
N ARG A 171 -4.06 -10.29 -0.21
CA ARG A 171 -3.99 -11.35 -1.24
C ARG A 171 -5.26 -12.20 -1.26
N ALA A 172 -5.84 -12.52 -0.09
CA ALA A 172 -7.11 -13.23 -0.04
C ALA A 172 -8.22 -12.40 -0.68
N LEU A 173 -8.32 -11.12 -0.34
CA LEU A 173 -9.30 -10.21 -0.92
C LEU A 173 -9.13 -10.08 -2.44
N LEU A 174 -7.89 -9.94 -2.92
CA LEU A 174 -7.58 -9.89 -4.34
C LEU A 174 -8.07 -11.16 -5.06
N ARG A 175 -7.79 -12.35 -4.52
CA ARG A 175 -8.30 -13.61 -5.09
C ARG A 175 -9.82 -13.66 -5.07
N TYR A 176 -10.46 -13.20 -3.99
CA TYR A 176 -11.92 -13.15 -3.89
C TYR A 176 -12.58 -12.28 -4.96
N LEU A 177 -11.91 -11.22 -5.39
CA LEU A 177 -12.41 -10.32 -6.44
C LEU A 177 -12.17 -10.85 -7.86
N HIS A 178 -11.10 -11.63 -8.07
CA HIS A 178 -10.75 -12.16 -9.40
C HIS A 178 -11.26 -13.58 -9.67
N SER A 179 -11.68 -14.32 -8.65
CA SER A 179 -12.26 -15.66 -8.86
C SER A 179 -13.62 -15.56 -9.56
N PRO A 180 -13.79 -16.17 -10.75
CA PRO A 180 -15.10 -16.26 -11.40
C PRO A 180 -16.08 -16.97 -10.45
N SER A 181 -17.34 -16.52 -10.46
CA SER A 181 -18.39 -17.21 -9.71
C SER A 181 -18.44 -18.69 -10.15
N PRO A 182 -18.53 -19.65 -9.21
CA PRO A 182 -18.92 -21.01 -9.56
C PRO A 182 -20.35 -21.03 -10.13
#